data_AF-A0A0F9A2T3-F1
#
_entry.id   AF-A0A0F9A2T3-F1
#
_cell.length_a   1.000
_cell.length_b   1.000
_cell.length_c   1.000
_cell.angle_alpha   90.00
_cell.angle_beta   90.00
_cell.angle_gamma   90.00
#
_symmetry.space_group_name_H-M   'P 1'
#
loop_
_entity.id
_entity.type
_entity.pdbx_description
1 polymer ?
#
loop_
_entity_poly.entity_id
_entity_poly.type
_entity_poly.pdbx_seq_one_letter_code
_entity_poly.pdbx_strand_id
1 'polypeptide(L)'
;MGDVISLGEKQRVTKAQRAARVKKQKSVAVQKVFQCIHCTFKCEKCGTQILRDGGKIEKNPLLSRIPYRFCESCAEEYIDYIDRLKGFGDPDCYWRNEIWLQVWKKWIDYQGAIDRYLKSKEFTQLMHELKQPHPDR
;
A
#
# COMPACT_ATOMS: atom_id res chain seq x y z
N MET A 1 -30.90 -24.73 -40.76
CA MET A 1 -29.49 -25.16 -40.79
C MET A 1 -28.94 -24.94 -39.39
N GLY A 2 -28.74 -26.01 -38.63
CA GLY A 2 -28.37 -25.92 -37.21
C GLY A 2 -26.86 -25.77 -37.05
N ASP A 3 -26.43 -24.71 -36.38
CA ASP A 3 -25.02 -24.44 -36.09
C ASP A 3 -24.47 -25.53 -35.17
N VAL A 4 -23.70 -26.47 -35.73
CA VAL A 4 -22.96 -27.48 -34.97
C VAL A 4 -21.73 -26.79 -34.38
N ILE A 5 -21.94 -26.06 -33.29
CA ILE A 5 -20.83 -25.53 -32.49
C ILE A 5 -20.07 -26.73 -31.91
N SER A 6 -18.87 -26.96 -32.44
CA SER A 6 -17.97 -28.05 -32.04
C SER A 6 -17.73 -28.04 -30.52
N LEU A 7 -17.90 -29.21 -29.88
CA LEU A 7 -17.63 -29.42 -28.44
C LEU A 7 -16.22 -28.98 -28.03
N GLY A 8 -15.24 -29.09 -28.93
CA GLY A 8 -13.86 -28.64 -28.68
C GLY A 8 -13.74 -27.11 -28.61
N GLU A 9 -14.57 -26.38 -29.35
CA GLU A 9 -14.59 -24.92 -29.33
C GLU A 9 -15.25 -24.41 -28.05
N LYS A 10 -16.37 -25.04 -27.62
CA LYS A 10 -16.97 -24.77 -26.31
C LYS A 10 -15.99 -25.00 -25.15
N GLN A 11 -15.24 -26.11 -25.15
CA GLN A 11 -14.23 -26.37 -24.12
C GLN A 11 -13.10 -25.33 -24.10
N ARG A 12 -12.61 -24.90 -25.28
CA ARG A 12 -11.59 -23.85 -25.38
C ARG A 12 -12.09 -22.51 -24.84
N VAL A 13 -13.31 -22.13 -25.20
CA VAL A 13 -13.97 -20.92 -24.70
C VAL A 13 -14.15 -20.98 -23.18
N THR A 14 -14.63 -22.10 -22.63
CA THR A 14 -14.78 -22.25 -21.17
C THR A 14 -13.43 -22.19 -20.43
N LYS A 15 -12.37 -22.78 -21.00
CA LYS A 15 -11.03 -22.73 -20.40
C LYS A 15 -10.44 -21.31 -20.44
N ALA A 16 -10.62 -20.59 -21.55
CA ALA A 16 -10.19 -19.21 -21.71
C ALA A 16 -10.94 -18.27 -20.75
N GLN A 17 -12.27 -18.41 -20.64
CA GLN A 17 -13.09 -17.65 -19.69
C GLN A 17 -12.67 -17.90 -18.23
N ARG A 18 -12.40 -19.15 -17.87
CA ARG A 18 -11.90 -19.49 -16.52
C ARG A 18 -10.54 -18.85 -16.24
N ALA A 19 -9.62 -18.91 -17.20
CA ALA A 19 -8.30 -18.28 -17.07
C ALA A 19 -8.41 -16.75 -16.93
N ALA A 20 -9.25 -16.11 -17.73
CA ALA A 20 -9.52 -14.67 -17.65
C ALA A 20 -10.11 -14.28 -16.29
N ARG A 21 -11.05 -15.08 -15.75
CA ARG A 21 -11.63 -14.87 -14.41
C ARG A 21 -10.57 -14.96 -13.32
N VAL A 22 -9.71 -15.97 -13.37
CA VAL A 22 -8.61 -16.12 -12.39
C VAL A 22 -7.62 -14.96 -12.48
N LYS A 23 -7.25 -14.53 -13.69
CA LYS A 23 -6.39 -13.36 -13.91
C LYS A 23 -7.02 -12.12 -13.26
N LYS A 24 -8.28 -11.82 -13.58
CA LYS A 24 -9.02 -10.69 -13.00
C LYS A 24 -9.06 -10.74 -11.47
N GLN A 25 -9.35 -11.90 -10.88
CA GLN A 25 -9.36 -12.07 -9.42
C GLN A 25 -8.00 -11.77 -8.79
N LYS A 26 -6.91 -12.29 -9.36
CA LYS A 26 -5.55 -12.03 -8.89
C LYS A 26 -5.17 -10.56 -9.03
N SER A 27 -5.49 -9.93 -10.16
CA SER A 27 -5.24 -8.51 -10.40
C SER A 27 -5.98 -7.62 -9.39
N VAL A 28 -7.25 -7.92 -9.08
CA VAL A 28 -8.02 -7.20 -8.05
C VAL A 28 -7.42 -7.41 -6.66
N ALA A 29 -6.93 -8.60 -6.33
CA ALA A 29 -6.27 -8.85 -5.06
C ALA A 29 -5.01 -7.99 -4.89
N VAL A 30 -4.17 -7.93 -5.93
CA VAL A 30 -2.99 -7.05 -5.96
C VAL A 30 -3.42 -5.59 -5.77
N GLN A 31 -4.39 -5.10 -6.56
CA GLN A 31 -4.90 -3.73 -6.42
C GLN A 31 -5.32 -3.40 -4.98
N LYS A 32 -6.10 -4.28 -4.34
CA LYS A 32 -6.61 -4.05 -2.98
C LYS A 32 -5.48 -3.92 -1.95
N VAL A 33 -4.47 -4.79 -2.03
CA VAL A 33 -3.32 -4.76 -1.10
C VAL A 33 -2.65 -3.40 -1.15
N PHE A 34 -2.32 -2.92 -2.35
CA PHE A 34 -1.57 -1.68 -2.50
C PHE A 34 -2.41 -0.40 -2.31
N GLN A 35 -3.72 -0.44 -2.57
CA GLN A 35 -4.63 0.66 -2.22
C GLN A 35 -4.77 0.84 -0.70
N CYS A 36 -4.74 -0.25 0.07
CA CYS A 36 -4.84 -0.17 1.53
C CYS A 36 -3.57 0.37 2.18
N ILE A 37 -2.38 0.16 1.59
CA ILE A 37 -1.11 0.66 2.12
C ILE A 37 -1.08 2.20 2.17
N HIS A 38 -1.64 2.86 1.15
CA HIS A 38 -1.71 4.33 1.08
C HIS A 38 -3.10 4.90 1.41
N CYS A 39 -3.89 4.17 2.21
CA CYS A 39 -5.22 4.64 2.59
C CYS A 39 -5.12 5.93 3.41
N THR A 40 -5.87 6.96 3.01
CA THR A 40 -5.86 8.28 3.68
C THR A 40 -6.46 8.26 5.09
N PHE A 41 -7.16 7.18 5.45
CA PHE A 41 -7.85 7.02 6.72
C PHE A 41 -7.05 6.19 7.73
N LYS A 42 -5.83 5.78 7.41
CA LYS A 42 -5.00 4.92 8.26
C LYS A 42 -3.60 5.47 8.39
N CYS A 43 -2.99 5.21 9.55
CA CYS A 43 -1.57 5.41 9.77
C CYS A 43 -0.76 4.45 8.90
N GLU A 44 0.21 4.98 8.15
CA GLU A 44 1.08 4.20 7.25
C GLU A 44 1.99 3.21 8.01
N LYS A 45 2.26 3.47 9.30
CA LYS A 45 3.14 2.64 10.13
C LYS A 45 2.39 1.52 10.83
N CYS A 46 1.36 1.84 11.61
CA CYS A 46 0.65 0.87 12.48
C CYS A 46 -0.74 0.49 11.97
N GLY A 47 -1.27 1.16 10.95
CA GLY A 47 -2.60 0.87 10.39
C GLY A 47 -3.78 1.39 11.21
N THR A 48 -3.54 2.02 12.36
CA THR A 48 -4.58 2.66 13.19
C THR A 48 -5.37 3.67 12.38
N GLN A 49 -6.68 3.71 12.60
CA GLN A 49 -7.55 4.66 11.93
C GLN A 49 -7.22 6.09 12.36
N ILE A 50 -6.99 6.98 11.40
CA ILE A 50 -6.82 8.40 11.65
C ILE A 50 -8.19 9.05 11.41
N LEU A 51 -8.86 9.43 12.49
CA LEU A 51 -10.07 10.24 12.42
C LEU A 51 -9.70 11.61 11.86
N ARG A 52 -10.27 11.97 10.70
CA ARG A 52 -10.29 13.38 10.28
C ARG A 52 -11.35 14.09 11.10
N ASP A 53 -11.08 14.32 12.38
CA ASP A 53 -11.91 15.26 13.10
C ASP A 53 -11.67 16.64 12.48
N GLY A 54 -12.74 17.25 11.97
CA GLY A 54 -12.79 18.67 11.59
C GLY A 54 -12.63 19.62 12.79
N GLY A 55 -12.15 19.11 13.93
CA GLY A 55 -11.77 19.86 15.11
C GLY A 55 -10.31 20.31 14.97
N LYS A 56 -10.05 21.55 15.36
CA LYS A 56 -8.75 22.21 15.31
C LYS A 56 -7.70 21.42 16.12
N ILE A 57 -7.05 20.45 15.51
CA ILE A 57 -5.78 19.94 16.02
C ILE A 57 -4.80 21.08 15.80
N GLU A 58 -4.34 21.70 16.88
CA GLU A 58 -3.19 22.60 16.84
C GLU A 58 -2.10 21.90 16.03
N LYS A 59 -1.85 22.40 14.82
CA LYS A 59 -0.88 21.78 13.92
C LYS A 59 0.48 21.96 14.58
N ASN A 60 0.93 20.98 15.34
CA ASN A 60 2.29 20.94 15.82
C ASN A 60 3.19 21.11 14.57
N PRO A 61 3.98 22.20 14.49
CA PRO A 61 4.78 22.52 13.31
C PRO A 61 5.73 21.38 12.92
N LEU A 62 6.11 20.54 13.90
CA LEU A 62 6.95 19.37 13.68
C LEU A 62 6.24 18.27 12.88
N LEU A 63 4.94 18.08 13.08
CA LEU A 63 4.14 17.10 12.32
C LEU A 63 4.05 17.48 10.84
N SER A 64 4.15 18.77 10.51
CA SER A 64 4.12 19.25 9.12
C SER A 64 5.39 18.89 8.33
N ARG A 65 6.47 18.47 9.02
CA ARG A 65 7.74 18.07 8.39
C ARG A 65 7.84 16.57 8.14
N ILE A 66 6.88 15.79 8.62
CA ILE A 66 6.89 14.33 8.47
C ILE A 66 6.26 13.98 7.11
N PRO A 67 6.99 13.29 6.22
CA PRO A 67 6.50 12.99 4.87
C PRO A 67 5.45 11.87 4.82
N TYR A 68 5.18 11.22 5.95
CA TYR A 68 4.30 10.06 6.08
C TYR A 68 3.03 10.41 6.87
N ARG A 69 1.90 9.78 6.54
CA ARG A 69 0.67 9.90 7.33
C ARG A 69 0.75 9.01 8.56
N PHE A 70 1.05 9.62 9.70
CA PHE A 70 1.09 8.94 11.00
C PHE A 70 -0.06 9.36 11.92
N CYS A 71 -0.42 8.45 12.83
CA CYS A 71 -1.09 8.85 14.06
C CYS A 71 -0.08 9.54 15.00
N GLU A 72 -0.56 10.21 16.02
CA GLU A 72 0.26 10.96 16.99
C GLU A 72 1.44 10.13 17.54
N SER A 73 1.17 8.92 18.05
CA SER A 73 2.22 8.06 18.62
C SER A 73 3.28 7.62 17.59
N CYS A 74 2.88 7.35 16.35
CA CYS A 74 3.85 7.00 15.29
C CYS A 74 4.66 8.22 14.84
N ALA A 75 4.10 9.42 14.97
CA ALA A 75 4.79 10.66 14.65
C ALA A 75 5.85 11.00 15.71
N GLU A 76 5.53 10.83 16.99
CA GLU A 76 6.48 10.96 18.10
C GLU A 76 7.66 10.00 17.92
N GLU A 77 7.37 8.70 17.76
CA GLU A 77 8.41 7.69 17.56
C GLU A 77 9.27 7.94 16.30
N TYR A 78 8.69 8.54 15.25
CA TYR A 78 9.46 8.96 14.08
C TYR A 78 10.38 10.15 14.37
N ILE A 79 9.92 11.14 15.13
CA ILE A 79 10.76 12.27 15.55
C ILE A 79 11.95 11.74 16.37
N ASP A 80 11.69 10.85 17.32
CA ASP A 80 12.72 10.21 18.13
C ASP A 80 13.70 9.41 17.27
N TYR A 81 13.22 8.75 16.21
CA TYR A 81 14.07 8.03 15.27
C TYR A 81 15.01 8.99 14.54
N ILE A 82 14.48 10.13 14.06
CA ILE A 82 15.26 11.17 13.41
C ILE A 82 16.29 11.78 14.36
N ASP A 83 15.91 12.04 15.61
CA ASP A 83 16.83 12.60 16.61
C ASP A 83 17.93 11.61 16.97
N ARG A 84 17.61 10.31 17.06
CA ARG A 84 18.61 9.27 17.25
C ARG A 84 19.59 9.16 16.09
N LEU A 85 19.13 9.31 14.84
CA LEU A 85 20.00 9.36 13.66
C LEU A 85 20.96 10.56 13.66
N LYS A 86 20.57 11.67 14.29
CA LYS A 86 21.42 12.86 14.44
C LYS A 86 22.41 12.75 15.61
N GLY A 87 22.39 11.63 16.34
CA GLY A 87 23.21 11.43 17.54
C GLY A 87 22.61 12.02 18.82
N PHE A 88 21.37 12.54 18.77
CA PHE A 88 20.61 12.92 19.96
C PHE A 88 19.88 11.70 20.55
N GLY A 89 19.11 11.92 21.60
CA GLY A 89 18.28 10.89 22.25
C GLY A 89 18.84 10.45 23.58
N ASP A 90 17.92 10.09 24.47
CA ASP A 90 18.20 9.68 25.84
C ASP A 90 18.84 8.28 25.88
N PRO A 91 20.10 8.12 26.34
CA PRO A 91 20.73 6.83 26.52
C PRO A 91 19.99 5.91 27.50
N ASP A 92 19.19 6.45 28.41
CA ASP A 92 18.44 5.68 29.42
C ASP A 92 17.16 5.05 28.84
N CYS A 93 16.74 5.45 27.63
CA CYS A 93 15.62 4.87 26.90
C CYS A 93 15.99 3.51 26.27
N TYR A 94 16.15 2.47 27.09
CA TYR A 94 16.63 1.13 26.69
C TYR A 94 15.78 0.45 25.59
N TRP A 95 14.51 0.82 25.44
CA TRP A 95 13.61 0.27 24.41
C TRP A 95 13.88 0.85 23.01
N ARG A 96 14.54 2.01 22.91
CA ARG A 96 14.96 2.65 21.63
C ARG A 96 16.40 2.30 21.27
N ASN A 97 16.70 1.02 21.35
CA ASN A 97 18.01 0.46 21.06
C ASN A 97 18.27 0.34 19.54
N GLU A 98 19.44 -0.21 19.19
CA GLU A 98 19.86 -0.42 17.80
C GLU A 98 18.89 -1.27 16.97
N ILE A 99 18.18 -2.21 17.59
CA ILE A 99 17.19 -3.03 16.89
C ILE A 99 15.95 -2.19 16.55
N TRP A 100 15.52 -1.30 17.45
CA TRP A 100 14.44 -0.36 17.17
C TRP A 100 14.82 0.58 16.00
N LEU A 101 16.06 1.07 15.95
CA LEU A 101 16.56 1.84 14.79
C LEU A 101 16.48 1.03 13.49
N GLN A 102 16.88 -0.24 13.52
CA GLN A 102 16.80 -1.12 12.34
C GLN A 102 15.35 -1.37 11.89
N VAL A 103 14.41 -1.49 12.83
CA VAL A 103 12.98 -1.63 12.52
C VAL A 103 12.47 -0.39 11.76
N TRP A 104 12.87 0.80 12.18
CA TRP A 104 12.54 2.04 11.48
C TRP A 104 13.18 2.12 10.11
N LYS A 105 14.48 1.85 9.99
CA LYS A 105 15.20 1.86 8.72
C LYS A 105 14.56 0.92 7.70
N LYS A 106 14.32 -0.35 8.09
CA LYS A 106 13.67 -1.35 7.22
C LYS A 106 12.27 -0.93 6.80
N TRP A 107 11.52 -0.29 7.69
CA TRP A 107 10.20 0.21 7.35
C TRP A 107 10.26 1.35 6.32
N ILE A 108 11.20 2.29 6.44
CA ILE A 108 11.41 3.35 5.45
C ILE A 108 11.82 2.75 4.10
N ASP A 109 12.75 1.79 4.10
CA ASP A 109 13.17 1.09 2.89
C ASP A 109 12.00 0.35 2.23
N TYR A 110 11.15 -0.28 3.03
CA TYR A 110 9.91 -0.93 2.58
C TYR A 110 8.96 0.09 1.94
N GLN A 111 8.70 1.24 2.57
CA GLN A 111 7.87 2.29 1.96
C GLN A 111 8.43 2.73 0.60
N GLY A 112 9.74 2.95 0.51
CA GLY A 112 10.38 3.28 -0.76
C GLY A 112 10.25 2.19 -1.83
N ALA A 113 10.28 0.91 -1.44
CA ALA A 113 10.04 -0.21 -2.35
C ALA A 113 8.59 -0.25 -2.85
N ILE A 114 7.62 0.00 -1.98
CA ILE A 114 6.21 0.11 -2.36
C ILE A 114 6.00 1.26 -3.34
N ASP A 115 6.56 2.44 -3.08
CA ASP A 115 6.45 3.60 -3.97
C ASP A 115 7.02 3.33 -5.37
N ARG A 116 8.18 2.67 -5.43
CA ARG A 116 8.76 2.26 -6.72
C ARG A 116 7.90 1.23 -7.44
N TYR A 117 7.36 0.25 -6.71
CA TYR A 117 6.46 -0.74 -7.29
C TYR A 117 5.18 -0.12 -7.84
N LEU A 118 4.57 0.81 -7.12
CA LEU A 118 3.37 1.54 -7.57
C LEU A 118 3.62 2.37 -8.82
N LYS A 119 4.85 2.87 -9.00
CA LYS A 119 5.31 3.61 -10.19
C LYS A 119 5.83 2.70 -11.31
N SER A 120 5.89 1.38 -11.09
CA SER A 120 6.38 0.45 -12.10
C SER A 120 5.46 0.40 -13.32
N LYS A 121 6.04 0.04 -14.48
CA LYS A 121 5.29 -0.10 -15.73
C LYS A 121 4.27 -1.23 -15.62
N GLU A 122 4.68 -2.31 -14.96
CA GLU A 122 3.90 -3.52 -14.75
C GLU A 122 2.65 -3.23 -13.90
N PHE A 123 2.80 -2.50 -12.79
CA PHE A 123 1.67 -2.14 -11.95
C PHE A 123 0.74 -1.13 -12.65
N THR A 124 1.30 -0.16 -13.37
CA THR A 124 0.51 0.81 -14.15
C THR A 124 -0.32 0.11 -15.24
N GLN A 125 0.29 -0.84 -15.96
CA GLN A 125 -0.40 -1.66 -16.94
C GLN A 125 -1.50 -2.50 -16.30
N LEU A 126 -1.22 -3.16 -15.16
CA LEU A 126 -2.21 -3.93 -14.41
C LEU A 126 -3.44 -3.08 -14.06
N MET A 127 -3.22 -1.84 -13.61
CA MET A 127 -4.29 -0.91 -13.27
C MET A 127 -5.08 -0.45 -14.49
N HIS A 128 -4.45 -0.28 -15.65
CA HIS A 128 -5.13 0.04 -16.90
C HIS A 128 -6.02 -1.12 -17.38
N GLU A 129 -5.50 -2.36 -17.35
CA GLU A 129 -6.26 -3.58 -17.68
C GLU A 129 -7.51 -3.75 -16.80
N LEU A 130 -7.45 -3.32 -15.53
CA LEU A 130 -8.58 -3.37 -14.61
C LEU A 130 -9.61 -2.25 -14.84
N LYS A 131 -9.18 -1.09 -15.36
CA LYS A 131 -10.06 0.06 -15.63
C LYS A 131 -10.80 -0.05 -16.96
N GLN A 132 -10.21 -0.71 -17.96
CA GLN A 132 -10.90 -0.93 -19.23
C GLN A 132 -12.11 -1.86 -19.00
N PRO A 133 -13.35 -1.40 -19.24
CA PRO A 133 -14.48 -2.30 -19.31
C PRO A 133 -14.21 -3.27 -20.46
N HIS A 134 -14.30 -4.57 -20.20
CA HIS A 134 -14.25 -5.56 -21.27
C HIS A 134 -15.35 -5.19 -22.29
N PRO A 135 -15.02 -4.92 -23.56
CA PRO A 135 -16.00 -4.66 -24.60
C PRO A 135 -16.58 -6.00 -25.02
N ASP A 136 -17.45 -6.57 -24.20
CA ASP A 136 -18.40 -7.63 -24.57
C ASP A 136 -19.49 -7.63 -23.51
N ARG A 137 -20.49 -6.78 -23.72
CA ARG A 137 -21.77 -6.83 -23.03
C ARG A 137 -22.88 -6.69 -24.06
#